data_AF-A0A962ECL3-F1
#
_entry.id   AF-A0A962ECL3-F1
#
_cell.length_a   1.000
_cell.length_b   1.000
_cell.length_c   1.000
_cell.angle_alpha   90.00
_cell.angle_beta   90.00
_cell.angle_gamma   90.00
#
_symmetry.space_group_name_H-M   'P 1'
#
loop_
_entity.id
_entity.type
_entity.pdbx_description
1 polymer ?
#
loop_
_entity_poly.entity_id
_entity_poly.type
_entity_poly.pdbx_seq_one_letter_code
_entity_poly.pdbx_strand_id
1 'polypeptide(L)'
;WPDASTGRWSLGAQISDLAEVSERYVSSLMEALGLEAFSARGQMRWAAAGTAELVSEMSWDLHAEGVEWAGISAGGLRSKLDWTQGGGEFDLGWASLGLGKVAVGASQLSASGSDHQWRLRQPVTFDLLEGSMRIDRASLDRATPEWRAEGALSLETLNLASLCQALGWIEMPGSITASFPSVAASAQLMELSGDTRIRAFGGQIALGTVAIERPFGGSPAVRASANFSDLDLTEVTSVFDFGEISGKLQGEINNLRILDGKPVAFDAALRTDPGYRGKRQISQRAVNNLSSVGGSGSGALSRSVLRVFDRFSYDAIGIGCRLANGVCRMSGLEQVDDGFLIVRGAGLPRITVKGHAQQVDWDTLVARLAAATAGATPTIE
;
A
#
# COMPACT_ATOMS: atom_id res chain seq x y z
N TRP A 1 -37.92 -35.38 17.39
CA TRP A 1 -39.29 -35.20 16.88
C TRP A 1 -39.80 -33.88 17.42
N PRO A 2 -40.12 -32.90 16.56
CA PRO A 2 -40.45 -31.54 17.00
C PRO A 2 -41.85 -31.52 17.64
N ASP A 3 -41.97 -30.79 18.74
CA ASP A 3 -43.24 -30.52 19.42
C ASP A 3 -43.98 -29.42 18.64
N ALA A 4 -45.07 -29.83 17.96
CA ALA A 4 -45.78 -29.04 16.96
C ALA A 4 -46.62 -27.88 17.52
N SER A 5 -46.46 -27.53 18.81
CA SER A 5 -47.29 -26.54 19.48
C SER A 5 -46.66 -25.13 19.59
N THR A 6 -45.37 -24.96 19.27
CA THR A 6 -44.69 -23.65 19.44
C THR A 6 -43.84 -23.17 18.25
N GLY A 7 -43.78 -23.91 17.14
CA GLY A 7 -43.06 -23.50 15.93
C GLY A 7 -41.56 -23.23 16.14
N ARG A 8 -40.98 -23.77 17.22
CA ARG A 8 -39.56 -23.65 17.56
C ARG A 8 -38.76 -24.77 16.91
N TRP A 9 -37.58 -24.42 16.43
CA TRP A 9 -36.62 -25.38 15.88
C TRP A 9 -35.27 -25.20 16.56
N SER A 10 -34.51 -26.29 16.66
CA SER A 10 -33.11 -26.27 17.04
C SER A 10 -32.35 -27.25 16.17
N LEU A 11 -31.19 -26.80 15.69
CA LEU A 11 -30.32 -27.52 14.79
C LEU A 11 -28.89 -27.35 15.26
N GLY A 12 -28.07 -28.36 15.05
CA GLY A 12 -26.65 -28.27 15.32
C GLY A 12 -25.93 -29.43 14.69
N ALA A 13 -24.67 -29.21 14.34
CA ALA A 13 -23.82 -30.24 13.79
C ALA A 13 -22.41 -30.11 14.35
N GLN A 14 -21.71 -31.24 14.33
CA GLN A 14 -20.29 -31.31 14.56
C GLN A 14 -19.64 -31.80 13.27
N ILE A 15 -18.77 -30.97 12.72
CA ILE A 15 -17.94 -31.27 11.57
C ILE A 15 -16.58 -31.64 12.12
N SER A 16 -16.22 -32.91 12.02
CA SER A 16 -14.93 -33.42 12.48
C SER A 16 -13.78 -33.13 11.51
N ASP A 17 -14.11 -32.94 10.23
CA ASP A 17 -13.15 -32.53 9.20
C ASP A 17 -13.79 -31.54 8.21
N LEU A 18 -13.33 -30.29 8.26
CA LEU A 18 -13.73 -29.22 7.35
C LEU A 18 -13.27 -29.47 5.91
N ALA A 19 -12.27 -30.33 5.67
CA ALA A 19 -11.82 -30.65 4.34
C ALA A 19 -12.94 -31.31 3.52
N GLU A 20 -13.61 -32.31 4.11
CA GLU A 20 -14.70 -33.03 3.45
C GLU A 20 -15.89 -32.12 3.11
N VAL A 21 -16.17 -31.14 3.98
CA VAL A 21 -17.28 -30.20 3.78
C VAL A 21 -16.92 -29.14 2.74
N SER A 22 -15.70 -28.60 2.81
CA SER A 22 -15.23 -27.58 1.86
C SER A 22 -15.18 -28.12 0.43
N GLU A 23 -14.66 -29.33 0.24
CA GLU A 23 -14.54 -29.97 -1.07
C GLU A 23 -15.91 -30.35 -1.68
N ARG A 24 -16.86 -30.82 -0.86
CA ARG A 24 -18.15 -31.34 -1.37
C ARG A 24 -19.25 -30.30 -1.50
N TYR A 25 -19.32 -29.34 -0.58
CA TYR A 25 -20.49 -28.45 -0.46
C TYR A 25 -20.16 -26.98 -0.64
N VAL A 26 -18.95 -26.53 -0.27
CA VAL A 26 -18.59 -25.11 -0.33
C VAL A 26 -17.99 -24.75 -1.69
N SER A 27 -17.09 -25.58 -2.22
CA SER A 27 -16.43 -25.39 -3.52
C SER A 27 -17.43 -25.12 -4.65
N SER A 28 -18.42 -26.00 -4.82
CA SER A 28 -19.45 -25.92 -5.86
C SER A 28 -20.34 -24.69 -5.72
N LEU A 29 -20.67 -24.28 -4.48
CA LEU A 29 -21.41 -23.06 -4.21
C LEU A 29 -20.59 -21.81 -4.53
N MET A 30 -19.30 -21.81 -4.16
CA MET A 30 -18.39 -20.68 -4.44
C MET A 30 -18.17 -20.50 -5.94
N GLU A 31 -17.95 -21.59 -6.68
CA GLU A 31 -17.88 -21.56 -8.15
C GLU A 31 -19.17 -21.04 -8.78
N ALA A 32 -20.33 -21.48 -8.32
CA ALA A 32 -21.62 -21.01 -8.81
C ALA A 32 -21.85 -19.50 -8.54
N LEU A 33 -21.23 -18.96 -7.49
CA LEU A 33 -21.27 -17.54 -7.13
C LEU A 33 -20.13 -16.71 -7.75
N GLY A 34 -19.22 -17.34 -8.51
CA GLY A 34 -18.05 -16.68 -9.09
C GLY A 34 -17.02 -16.21 -8.07
N LEU A 35 -17.00 -16.82 -6.88
CA LEU A 35 -16.07 -16.50 -5.80
C LEU A 35 -14.83 -17.42 -5.86
N GLU A 36 -13.69 -16.94 -5.35
CA GLU A 36 -12.47 -17.74 -5.28
C GLU A 36 -12.63 -18.97 -4.39
N ALA A 37 -11.89 -20.04 -4.74
CA ALA A 37 -11.95 -21.31 -4.03
C ALA A 37 -11.65 -21.12 -2.53
N PHE A 38 -12.46 -21.78 -1.71
CA PHE A 38 -12.32 -21.82 -0.26
C PHE A 38 -11.88 -23.22 0.15
N SER A 39 -10.80 -23.31 0.94
CA SER A 39 -10.40 -24.56 1.57
C SER A 39 -10.17 -24.36 3.07
N ALA A 40 -10.55 -25.35 3.86
CA ALA A 40 -10.33 -25.32 5.30
C ALA A 40 -10.11 -26.75 5.82
N ARG A 41 -9.22 -26.90 6.79
CA ARG A 41 -8.97 -28.14 7.53
C ARG A 41 -9.16 -27.92 9.02
N GLY A 42 -9.69 -28.90 9.72
CA GLY A 42 -9.94 -28.86 11.16
C GLY A 42 -11.39 -29.19 11.49
N GLN A 43 -11.88 -28.69 12.62
CA GLN A 43 -13.17 -29.07 13.17
C GLN A 43 -14.04 -27.85 13.47
N MET A 44 -15.34 -28.02 13.36
CA MET A 44 -16.32 -26.99 13.72
C MET A 44 -17.50 -27.63 14.42
N ARG A 45 -17.95 -27.02 15.51
CA ARG A 45 -19.26 -27.29 16.09
C ARG A 45 -20.10 -26.03 15.93
N TRP A 46 -21.34 -26.18 15.51
CA TRP A 46 -22.29 -25.08 15.49
C TRP A 46 -23.66 -25.53 15.97
N ALA A 47 -24.40 -24.59 16.53
CA ALA A 47 -25.79 -24.76 16.91
C ALA A 47 -26.56 -23.48 16.61
N ALA A 48 -27.81 -23.62 16.22
CA ALA A 48 -28.74 -22.51 16.06
C ALA A 48 -30.13 -22.95 16.50
N ALA A 49 -30.89 -22.04 17.07
CA ALA A 49 -32.30 -22.25 17.36
C ALA A 49 -33.12 -21.00 17.06
N GLY A 50 -34.41 -21.19 16.88
CA GLY A 50 -35.29 -20.11 16.46
C GLY A 50 -36.77 -20.49 16.45
N THR A 51 -37.56 -19.57 15.92
CA THR A 51 -38.97 -19.78 15.56
C THR A 51 -39.09 -19.90 14.05
N ALA A 52 -40.29 -20.21 13.54
CA ALA A 52 -40.55 -20.38 12.11
C ALA A 52 -40.08 -19.20 11.22
N GLU A 53 -39.95 -18.00 11.78
CA GLU A 53 -39.61 -16.78 11.02
C GLU A 53 -38.24 -16.17 11.36
N LEU A 54 -37.62 -16.52 12.50
CA LEU A 54 -36.35 -15.93 12.92
C LEU A 54 -35.45 -16.91 13.69
N VAL A 55 -34.14 -16.80 13.44
CA VAL A 55 -33.10 -17.36 14.31
C VAL A 55 -33.06 -16.51 15.60
N SER A 56 -33.14 -17.14 16.76
CA SER A 56 -33.07 -16.46 18.07
C SER A 56 -31.74 -16.66 18.78
N GLU A 57 -31.00 -17.71 18.43
CA GLU A 57 -29.68 -18.00 19.00
C GLU A 57 -28.80 -18.71 17.98
N MET A 58 -27.49 -18.45 18.05
CA MET A 58 -26.48 -19.07 17.21
C MET A 58 -25.17 -19.14 17.99
N SER A 59 -24.55 -20.30 18.00
CA SER A 59 -23.20 -20.46 18.51
C SER A 59 -22.34 -21.29 17.57
N TRP A 60 -21.05 -20.96 17.54
CA TRP A 60 -20.06 -21.81 16.90
C TRP A 60 -18.78 -21.88 17.72
N ASP A 61 -18.08 -22.99 17.56
CA ASP A 61 -16.71 -23.22 17.99
C ASP A 61 -15.96 -23.84 16.82
N LEU A 62 -15.06 -23.07 16.24
CA LEU A 62 -14.25 -23.41 15.08
C LEU A 62 -12.79 -23.54 15.53
N HIS A 63 -12.18 -24.66 15.16
CA HIS A 63 -10.75 -24.90 15.26
C HIS A 63 -10.24 -25.35 13.90
N ALA A 64 -9.76 -24.42 13.09
CA ALA A 64 -9.19 -24.72 11.79
C ALA A 64 -7.65 -24.70 11.85
N GLU A 65 -7.04 -25.79 11.40
CA GLU A 65 -5.58 -25.90 11.30
C GLU A 65 -5.03 -25.03 10.18
N GLY A 66 -5.77 -24.95 9.07
CA GLY A 66 -5.43 -24.16 7.90
C GLY A 66 -6.70 -23.72 7.16
N VAL A 67 -6.72 -22.48 6.70
CA VAL A 67 -7.77 -21.90 5.85
C VAL A 67 -7.10 -21.16 4.71
N GLU A 68 -7.60 -21.33 3.50
CA GLU A 68 -7.18 -20.55 2.32
C GLU A 68 -8.42 -20.06 1.57
N TRP A 69 -8.44 -18.76 1.27
CA TRP A 69 -9.52 -18.12 0.54
C TRP A 69 -9.10 -16.76 -0.01
N ALA A 70 -9.28 -16.51 -1.30
CA ALA A 70 -9.11 -15.17 -1.89
C ALA A 70 -7.74 -14.50 -1.61
N GLY A 71 -6.64 -15.27 -1.71
CA GLY A 71 -5.29 -14.79 -1.35
C GLY A 71 -5.06 -14.58 0.16
N ILE A 72 -6.04 -14.91 1.00
CA ILE A 72 -5.94 -14.93 2.46
C ILE A 72 -5.61 -16.35 2.88
N SER A 73 -4.59 -16.51 3.72
CA SER A 73 -4.27 -17.78 4.36
C SER A 73 -4.28 -17.62 5.88
N ALA A 74 -4.83 -18.56 6.62
CA ALA A 74 -4.80 -18.57 8.08
C ALA A 74 -4.34 -19.92 8.61
N GLY A 75 -3.46 -19.92 9.61
CA GLY A 75 -3.03 -21.11 10.34
C GLY A 75 -3.45 -21.05 11.80
N GLY A 76 -3.86 -22.19 12.36
CA GLY A 76 -4.28 -22.31 13.76
C GLY A 76 -5.41 -21.36 14.14
N LEU A 77 -6.38 -21.19 13.23
CA LEU A 77 -7.53 -20.31 13.40
C LEU A 77 -8.48 -20.90 14.45
N ARG A 78 -8.81 -20.12 15.47
CA ARG A 78 -9.81 -20.45 16.48
C ARG A 78 -10.87 -19.37 16.48
N SER A 79 -12.12 -19.74 16.28
CA SER A 79 -13.22 -18.79 16.37
C SER A 79 -14.33 -19.32 17.27
N LYS A 80 -14.82 -18.46 18.16
CA LYS A 80 -15.98 -18.75 18.98
C LYS A 80 -17.00 -17.62 18.82
N LEU A 81 -18.26 -18.00 18.64
CA LEU A 81 -19.38 -17.07 18.63
C LEU A 81 -20.44 -17.59 19.59
N ASP A 82 -20.94 -16.72 20.45
CA ASP A 82 -22.11 -16.95 21.26
C ASP A 82 -23.06 -15.76 21.03
N TRP A 83 -24.09 -15.94 20.21
CA TRP A 83 -25.06 -14.91 19.83
C TRP A 83 -26.49 -15.30 20.20
N THR A 84 -27.24 -14.32 20.68
CA THR A 84 -28.68 -14.38 20.94
C THR A 84 -29.35 -13.16 20.35
N GLN A 85 -30.67 -13.22 20.15
CA GLN A 85 -31.44 -12.06 19.72
C GLN A 85 -31.28 -10.92 20.73
N GLY A 86 -30.55 -9.87 20.35
CA GLY A 86 -30.17 -8.77 21.24
C GLY A 86 -28.66 -8.60 21.40
N GLY A 87 -27.86 -9.60 21.04
CA GLY A 87 -26.42 -9.49 20.97
C GLY A 87 -25.64 -10.75 21.29
N GLY A 88 -24.33 -10.62 21.23
CA GLY A 88 -23.42 -11.72 21.45
C GLY A 88 -21.96 -11.30 21.64
N GLU A 89 -21.15 -12.33 21.81
CA GLU A 89 -19.70 -12.22 21.91
C GLU A 89 -19.05 -13.05 20.80
N PHE A 90 -17.96 -12.53 20.27
CA PHE A 90 -17.19 -13.14 19.20
C PHE A 90 -15.70 -13.09 19.56
N ASP A 91 -15.03 -14.22 19.50
CA ASP A 91 -13.58 -14.32 19.68
C ASP A 91 -12.98 -14.96 18.43
N LEU A 92 -11.85 -14.41 17.98
CA LEU A 92 -11.08 -14.93 16.87
C LEU A 92 -9.60 -14.87 17.22
N GLY A 93 -8.93 -16.01 17.23
CA GLY A 93 -7.49 -16.14 17.37
C GLY A 93 -6.88 -16.80 16.14
N TRP A 94 -5.64 -16.46 15.84
CA TRP A 94 -4.86 -17.07 14.76
C TRP A 94 -3.40 -17.23 15.18
N ALA A 95 -2.76 -18.29 14.71
CA ALA A 95 -1.32 -18.49 14.89
C ALA A 95 -0.52 -17.87 13.75
N SER A 96 -1.09 -17.82 12.55
CA SER A 96 -0.54 -17.11 11.40
C SER A 96 -1.66 -16.61 10.50
N LEU A 97 -1.45 -15.42 9.92
CA LEU A 97 -2.30 -14.89 8.86
C LEU A 97 -1.41 -14.44 7.70
N GLY A 98 -1.89 -14.64 6.49
CA GLY A 98 -1.26 -14.19 5.25
C GLY A 98 -2.27 -13.40 4.45
N LEU A 99 -1.89 -12.20 4.01
CA LEU A 99 -2.66 -11.36 3.11
C LEU A 99 -1.85 -11.19 1.83
N GLY A 100 -2.12 -12.04 0.84
CA GLY A 100 -1.26 -12.22 -0.33
C GLY A 100 0.15 -12.62 0.11
N LYS A 101 1.12 -11.75 -0.13
CA LYS A 101 2.53 -11.97 0.25
C LYS A 101 2.90 -11.39 1.62
N VAL A 102 1.98 -10.69 2.29
CA VAL A 102 2.24 -10.05 3.59
C VAL A 102 1.90 -11.03 4.70
N ALA A 103 2.91 -11.41 5.48
CA ALA A 103 2.74 -12.21 6.69
C ALA A 103 2.32 -11.34 7.88
N VAL A 104 1.35 -11.83 8.63
CA VAL A 104 0.77 -11.20 9.83
C VAL A 104 0.98 -12.15 11.01
N GLY A 105 1.57 -11.64 12.08
CA GLY A 105 1.89 -12.38 13.29
C GLY A 105 0.65 -12.87 14.04
N ALA A 106 0.86 -13.85 14.93
CA ALA A 106 -0.19 -14.42 15.78
C ALA A 106 -0.85 -13.34 16.64
N SER A 107 -2.18 -13.39 16.76
CA SER A 107 -2.92 -12.55 17.70
C SER A 107 -4.33 -13.08 17.93
N GLN A 108 -5.07 -12.35 18.74
CA GLN A 108 -6.46 -12.63 19.05
C GLN A 108 -7.25 -11.32 19.13
N LEU A 109 -8.47 -11.35 18.63
CA LEU A 109 -9.44 -10.28 18.77
C LEU A 109 -10.68 -10.80 19.47
N SER A 110 -11.26 -9.92 20.27
CA SER A 110 -12.50 -10.17 20.99
C SER A 110 -13.46 -9.03 20.69
N ALA A 111 -14.66 -9.34 20.24
CA ALA A 111 -15.71 -8.38 19.92
C ALA A 111 -17.01 -8.73 20.65
N SER A 112 -17.84 -7.73 20.88
CA SER A 112 -19.20 -7.93 21.35
C SER A 112 -20.12 -6.92 20.69
N GLY A 113 -21.40 -7.24 20.60
CA GLY A 113 -22.31 -6.43 19.82
C GLY A 113 -23.75 -6.82 19.96
N SER A 114 -24.60 -6.02 19.35
CA SER A 114 -25.99 -6.37 19.04
C SER A 114 -26.08 -6.99 17.64
N ASP A 115 -27.31 -7.26 17.20
CA ASP A 115 -27.60 -7.84 15.89
C ASP A 115 -27.10 -6.98 14.71
N HIS A 116 -26.93 -5.67 14.96
CA HIS A 116 -26.58 -4.68 13.94
C HIS A 116 -25.24 -4.01 14.18
N GLN A 117 -24.66 -4.09 15.38
CA GLN A 117 -23.47 -3.32 15.72
C GLN A 117 -22.53 -4.14 16.59
N TRP A 118 -21.33 -4.39 16.07
CA TRP A 118 -20.26 -5.08 16.77
C TRP A 118 -19.12 -4.13 17.06
N ARG A 119 -18.47 -4.31 18.21
CA ARG A 119 -17.31 -3.51 18.62
C ARG A 119 -16.21 -4.39 19.18
N LEU A 120 -14.98 -3.99 18.90
CA LEU A 120 -13.80 -4.55 19.52
C LEU A 120 -13.82 -4.26 21.03
N ARG A 121 -13.67 -5.31 21.85
CA ARG A 121 -13.70 -5.22 23.33
C ARG A 121 -12.41 -4.68 23.91
N GLN A 122 -11.28 -5.00 23.28
CA GLN A 122 -9.95 -4.61 23.72
C GLN A 122 -9.04 -4.38 22.52
N PRO A 123 -8.07 -3.46 22.62
CA PRO A 123 -7.09 -3.26 21.56
C PRO A 123 -6.35 -4.54 21.19
N VAL A 124 -6.06 -4.70 19.91
CA VAL A 124 -5.37 -5.86 19.35
C VAL A 124 -4.05 -5.42 18.77
N THR A 125 -2.98 -6.13 19.09
CA THR A 125 -1.65 -5.88 18.53
C THR A 125 -1.12 -7.17 17.89
N PHE A 126 -0.46 -7.04 16.76
CA PHE A 126 0.19 -8.13 16.05
C PHE A 126 1.42 -7.63 15.28
N ASP A 127 2.36 -8.53 15.07
CA ASP A 127 3.54 -8.25 14.27
C ASP A 127 3.17 -8.16 12.79
N LEU A 128 3.74 -7.18 12.09
CA LEU A 128 3.51 -6.95 10.68
C LEU A 128 4.78 -6.36 10.08
N LEU A 129 5.33 -6.97 9.02
CA LEU A 129 6.47 -6.42 8.28
C LEU A 129 7.64 -5.99 9.20
N GLU A 130 8.05 -6.87 10.14
CA GLU A 130 9.09 -6.63 11.16
C GLU A 130 8.80 -5.50 12.18
N GLY A 131 7.66 -4.83 12.08
CA GLY A 131 7.16 -3.88 13.08
C GLY A 131 5.91 -4.42 13.76
N SER A 132 5.10 -3.52 14.31
CA SER A 132 3.81 -3.89 14.90
C SER A 132 2.67 -3.05 14.34
N MET A 133 1.50 -3.66 14.25
CA MET A 133 0.24 -2.98 13.98
C MET A 133 -0.65 -3.14 15.20
N ARG A 134 -1.33 -2.06 15.57
CA ARG A 134 -2.28 -2.02 16.67
C ARG A 134 -3.61 -1.47 16.19
N ILE A 135 -4.69 -2.17 16.51
CA ILE A 135 -6.06 -1.71 16.33
C ILE A 135 -6.56 -1.30 17.72
N ASP A 136 -6.67 0.00 17.97
CA ASP A 136 -7.13 0.51 19.26
C ASP A 136 -8.62 0.30 19.45
N ARG A 137 -9.38 0.55 18.38
CA ARG A 137 -10.84 0.41 18.35
C ARG A 137 -11.28 0.02 16.95
N ALA A 138 -12.29 -0.81 16.88
CA ALA A 138 -13.02 -1.09 15.65
C ALA A 138 -14.50 -1.28 15.97
N SER A 139 -15.36 -0.81 15.09
CA SER A 139 -16.79 -1.07 15.10
C SER A 139 -17.27 -1.45 13.72
N LEU A 140 -18.23 -2.36 13.65
CA LEU A 140 -18.89 -2.79 12.43
C LEU A 140 -20.38 -2.63 12.61
N ASP A 141 -20.96 -1.73 11.84
CA ASP A 141 -22.39 -1.53 11.70
C ASP A 141 -22.87 -2.27 10.46
N ARG A 142 -23.74 -3.26 10.67
CA ARG A 142 -24.38 -4.03 9.61
C ARG A 142 -25.82 -3.55 9.45
N ALA A 143 -26.05 -2.68 8.46
CA ALA A 143 -27.36 -2.18 8.08
C ALA A 143 -27.73 -2.75 6.71
N THR A 144 -28.40 -3.91 6.64
CA THR A 144 -28.74 -4.54 5.35
C THR A 144 -29.42 -3.54 4.40
N PRO A 145 -28.88 -3.31 3.17
CA PRO A 145 -27.88 -4.12 2.46
C PRO A 145 -26.40 -3.68 2.60
N GLU A 146 -26.09 -2.64 3.35
CA GLU A 146 -24.74 -2.06 3.47
C GLU A 146 -24.08 -2.37 4.82
N TRP A 147 -22.75 -2.35 4.85
CA TRP A 147 -21.99 -2.40 6.09
C TRP A 147 -21.09 -1.16 6.16
N ARG A 148 -20.85 -0.70 7.38
CA ARG A 148 -19.91 0.38 7.67
C ARG A 148 -19.00 -0.07 8.80
N ALA A 149 -17.70 0.05 8.60
CA ALA A 149 -16.74 -0.16 9.65
C ALA A 149 -16.05 1.16 9.98
N GLU A 150 -15.80 1.38 11.26
CA GLU A 150 -15.01 2.51 11.75
C GLU A 150 -13.95 2.00 12.70
N GLY A 151 -12.82 2.70 12.80
CA GLY A 151 -11.77 2.29 13.71
C GLY A 151 -10.66 3.32 13.89
N ALA A 152 -9.75 2.98 14.80
CA ALA A 152 -8.50 3.68 15.02
C ALA A 152 -7.37 2.64 15.04
N LEU A 153 -6.30 2.89 14.28
CA LEU A 153 -5.16 1.99 14.20
C LEU A 153 -3.84 2.75 14.12
N SER A 154 -2.78 2.12 14.61
CA SER A 154 -1.41 2.62 14.53
C SER A 154 -0.47 1.54 13.99
N LEU A 155 0.57 2.01 13.31
CA LEU A 155 1.66 1.21 12.76
C LEU A 155 2.96 1.72 13.39
N GLU A 156 3.70 0.84 14.05
CA GLU A 156 4.96 1.18 14.70
C GLU A 156 6.11 0.49 13.98
N THR A 157 6.94 1.31 13.32
CA THR A 157 8.22 0.92 12.73
C THR A 157 8.14 -0.28 11.77
N LEU A 158 7.17 -0.27 10.84
CA LEU A 158 7.13 -1.31 9.80
C LEU A 158 8.36 -1.16 8.90
N ASN A 159 9.02 -2.26 8.56
CA ASN A 159 10.18 -2.27 7.68
C ASN A 159 9.74 -2.02 6.22
N LEU A 160 10.28 -0.95 5.62
CA LEU A 160 9.92 -0.55 4.26
C LEU A 160 10.45 -1.55 3.20
N ALA A 161 11.61 -2.16 3.43
CA ALA A 161 12.16 -3.16 2.51
C ALA A 161 11.28 -4.41 2.46
N SER A 162 10.84 -4.89 3.63
CA SER A 162 9.86 -5.99 3.73
C SER A 162 8.54 -5.68 3.02
N LEU A 163 8.02 -4.45 3.13
CA LEU A 163 6.84 -4.03 2.37
C LEU A 163 7.09 -4.06 0.86
N CYS A 164 8.21 -3.52 0.40
CA CYS A 164 8.56 -3.49 -1.02
C CYS A 164 8.69 -4.90 -1.59
N GLN A 165 9.35 -5.81 -0.87
CA GLN A 165 9.48 -7.21 -1.25
C GLN A 165 8.10 -7.89 -1.38
N ALA A 166 7.20 -7.67 -0.42
CA ALA A 166 5.84 -8.23 -0.45
C ALA A 166 5.02 -7.69 -1.64
N LEU A 167 5.23 -6.44 -2.04
CA LEU A 167 4.53 -5.82 -3.18
C LEU A 167 5.24 -6.03 -4.53
N GLY A 168 6.43 -6.65 -4.53
CA GLY A 168 7.25 -6.81 -5.74
C GLY A 168 7.84 -5.49 -6.25
N TRP A 169 8.02 -4.52 -5.36
CA TRP A 169 8.67 -3.25 -5.65
C TRP A 169 10.18 -3.34 -5.39
N ILE A 170 10.93 -2.36 -5.93
CA ILE A 170 12.35 -2.20 -5.60
C ILE A 170 12.49 -2.02 -4.09
N GLU A 171 13.38 -2.79 -3.48
CA GLU A 171 13.63 -2.71 -2.04
C GLU A 171 14.16 -1.32 -1.66
N MET A 172 13.48 -0.66 -0.73
CA MET A 172 13.86 0.65 -0.23
C MET A 172 14.15 0.55 1.27
N PRO A 173 15.33 1.03 1.74
CA PRO A 173 15.62 1.07 3.16
C PRO A 173 14.74 2.13 3.84
N GLY A 174 14.27 1.83 5.04
CA GLY A 174 13.47 2.76 5.81
C GLY A 174 12.48 2.09 6.75
N SER A 175 11.67 2.93 7.38
CA SER A 175 10.60 2.50 8.26
C SER A 175 9.34 3.32 8.05
N ILE A 176 8.19 2.72 8.29
CA ILE A 176 6.88 3.36 8.23
C ILE A 176 6.35 3.45 9.65
N THR A 177 5.89 4.63 10.04
CA THR A 177 5.13 4.85 11.27
C THR A 177 3.87 5.61 10.91
N ALA A 178 2.71 5.13 11.35
CA ALA A 178 1.45 5.77 11.04
C ALA A 178 0.51 5.74 12.23
N SER A 179 -0.32 6.77 12.34
CA SER A 179 -1.40 6.83 13.31
C SER A 179 -2.64 7.33 12.60
N PHE A 180 -3.65 6.47 12.53
CA PHE A 180 -4.94 6.75 11.91
C PHE A 180 -6.00 6.80 13.01
N PRO A 181 -6.29 7.98 13.58
CA PRO A 181 -7.33 8.13 14.59
C PRO A 181 -8.74 7.89 14.03
N SER A 182 -8.89 7.96 12.69
CA SER A 182 -10.14 7.68 11.99
C SER A 182 -9.88 6.87 10.73
N VAL A 183 -10.38 5.66 10.73
CA VAL A 183 -10.51 4.79 9.55
C VAL A 183 -11.99 4.53 9.35
N ALA A 184 -12.51 4.81 8.16
CA ALA A 184 -13.89 4.50 7.79
C ALA A 184 -13.88 3.61 6.55
N ALA A 185 -14.67 2.54 6.55
CA ALA A 185 -14.72 1.59 5.45
C ALA A 185 -16.15 1.13 5.16
N SER A 186 -16.39 0.86 3.88
CA SER A 186 -17.63 0.33 3.31
C SER A 186 -17.28 -0.53 2.08
N ALA A 187 -18.30 -1.07 1.41
CA ALA A 187 -18.09 -1.78 0.14
C ALA A 187 -17.50 -0.88 -0.97
N GLN A 188 -17.81 0.42 -0.94
CA GLN A 188 -17.47 1.35 -2.02
C GLN A 188 -16.25 2.22 -1.72
N LEU A 189 -15.95 2.48 -0.46
CA LEU A 189 -14.91 3.43 -0.06
C LEU A 189 -14.28 3.03 1.28
N MET A 190 -12.95 3.12 1.34
CA MET A 190 -12.17 3.10 2.58
C MET A 190 -11.33 4.38 2.65
N GLU A 191 -11.48 5.15 3.73
CA GLU A 191 -10.69 6.35 3.99
C GLU A 191 -9.86 6.18 5.25
N LEU A 192 -8.57 6.45 5.13
CA LEU A 192 -7.61 6.44 6.22
C LEU A 192 -7.15 7.88 6.44
N SER A 193 -7.60 8.47 7.54
CA SER A 193 -7.27 9.84 7.92
C SER A 193 -6.39 9.85 9.16
N GLY A 194 -5.24 10.52 9.06
CA GLY A 194 -4.27 10.58 10.15
C GLY A 194 -2.89 11.00 9.69
N ASP A 195 -1.92 10.84 10.59
CA ASP A 195 -0.52 11.13 10.33
C ASP A 195 0.18 9.86 9.86
N THR A 196 0.60 9.83 8.60
CA THR A 196 1.49 8.78 8.09
C THR A 196 2.86 9.34 7.80
N ARG A 197 3.88 8.81 8.45
CA ARG A 197 5.28 9.22 8.29
C ARG A 197 6.12 8.02 7.87
N ILE A 198 6.71 8.10 6.69
CA ILE A 198 7.70 7.15 6.21
C ILE A 198 9.06 7.82 6.39
N ARG A 199 9.97 7.17 7.10
CA ARG A 199 11.39 7.56 7.15
C ARG A 199 12.14 6.71 6.14
N ALA A 200 12.61 7.33 5.08
CA ALA A 200 13.37 6.68 4.03
C ALA A 200 14.40 7.66 3.49
N PHE A 201 15.49 7.14 2.92
CA PHE A 201 16.53 7.94 2.28
C PHE A 201 17.05 9.10 3.16
N GLY A 202 17.30 8.85 4.44
CA GLY A 202 17.79 9.88 5.37
C GLY A 202 16.85 11.07 5.65
N GLY A 203 15.60 11.02 5.19
CA GLY A 203 14.59 12.07 5.37
C GLY A 203 13.20 11.52 5.69
N GLN A 204 12.17 12.29 5.37
CA GLN A 204 10.78 11.95 5.70
C GLN A 204 9.84 12.16 4.51
N ILE A 205 8.89 11.23 4.36
CA ILE A 205 7.75 11.31 3.47
C ILE A 205 6.50 11.31 4.34
N ALA A 206 5.69 12.37 4.25
CA ALA A 206 4.41 12.47 4.92
C ALA A 206 3.28 12.21 3.92
N LEU A 207 2.43 11.22 4.18
CA LEU A 207 1.24 11.00 3.35
C LEU A 207 0.06 11.79 3.92
N GLY A 208 -0.73 12.38 3.03
CA GLY A 208 -2.05 12.92 3.36
C GLY A 208 -3.07 11.81 3.55
N THR A 209 -4.36 12.19 3.54
CA THR A 209 -5.46 11.23 3.55
C THR A 209 -5.34 10.25 2.38
N VAL A 210 -5.45 8.96 2.69
CA VAL A 210 -5.49 7.90 1.70
C VAL A 210 -6.94 7.44 1.57
N ALA A 211 -7.45 7.42 0.34
CA ALA A 211 -8.78 6.90 0.04
C ALA A 211 -8.68 5.79 -0.99
N ILE A 212 -9.40 4.69 -0.76
CA ILE A 212 -9.43 3.51 -1.62
C ILE A 212 -10.87 3.30 -2.06
N GLU A 213 -11.13 3.46 -3.35
CA GLU A 213 -12.43 3.20 -3.98
C GLU A 213 -12.54 1.71 -4.32
N ARG A 214 -13.66 1.10 -3.96
CA ARG A 214 -13.96 -0.34 -4.10
C ARG A 214 -12.82 -1.22 -3.56
N PRO A 215 -12.45 -1.07 -2.26
CA PRO A 215 -11.29 -1.74 -1.66
C PRO A 215 -11.35 -3.27 -1.70
N PHE A 216 -12.56 -3.85 -1.81
CA PHE A 216 -12.80 -5.30 -1.87
C PHE A 216 -13.30 -5.76 -3.25
N GLY A 217 -13.23 -4.90 -4.27
CA GLY A 217 -13.59 -5.22 -5.65
C GLY A 217 -12.37 -5.61 -6.48
N GLY A 218 -12.59 -6.17 -7.67
CA GLY A 218 -11.50 -6.65 -8.55
C GLY A 218 -10.59 -5.56 -9.15
N SER A 219 -10.93 -4.27 -9.02
CA SER A 219 -10.12 -3.14 -9.50
C SER A 219 -10.25 -1.95 -8.53
N PRO A 220 -9.48 -1.96 -7.42
CA PRO A 220 -9.45 -0.87 -6.47
C PRO A 220 -8.70 0.33 -7.06
N ALA A 221 -9.19 1.53 -6.76
CA ALA A 221 -8.50 2.77 -7.12
C ALA A 221 -8.06 3.52 -5.86
N VAL A 222 -6.79 3.94 -5.80
CA VAL A 222 -6.23 4.65 -4.64
C VAL A 222 -6.07 6.13 -4.96
N ARG A 223 -6.47 6.98 -4.02
CA ARG A 223 -6.21 8.42 -4.02
C ARG A 223 -5.34 8.80 -2.83
N ALA A 224 -4.31 9.61 -3.06
CA ALA A 224 -3.41 10.07 -2.01
C ALA A 224 -2.71 11.39 -2.38
N SER A 225 -2.00 11.94 -1.40
CA SER A 225 -0.96 12.95 -1.61
C SER A 225 0.24 12.64 -0.72
N ALA A 226 1.41 13.15 -1.09
CA ALA A 226 2.65 12.95 -0.35
C ALA A 226 3.49 14.23 -0.34
N ASN A 227 4.11 14.52 0.80
CA ASN A 227 5.11 15.58 0.94
C ASN A 227 6.45 14.96 1.31
N PHE A 228 7.52 15.46 0.70
CA PHE A 228 8.89 14.96 0.86
C PHE A 228 9.73 16.06 1.48
N SER A 229 10.46 15.73 2.55
CA SER A 229 11.33 16.67 3.25
C SER A 229 12.66 16.02 3.58
N ASP A 230 13.74 16.75 3.30
CA ASP A 230 15.12 16.39 3.67
C ASP A 230 15.59 15.01 3.21
N LEU A 231 15.05 14.50 2.10
CA LEU A 231 15.53 13.25 1.51
C LEU A 231 16.97 13.42 1.03
N ASP A 232 17.86 12.51 1.39
CA ASP A 232 19.23 12.51 0.92
C ASP A 232 19.30 12.09 -0.55
N LEU A 233 19.71 13.01 -1.41
CA LEU A 233 19.82 12.73 -2.85
C LEU A 233 20.82 11.62 -3.14
N THR A 234 21.84 11.45 -2.30
CA THR A 234 22.84 10.40 -2.48
C THR A 234 22.18 9.04 -2.27
N GLU A 235 21.38 8.90 -1.21
CA GLU A 235 20.66 7.67 -0.90
C GLU A 235 19.58 7.37 -1.96
N VAL A 236 18.79 8.38 -2.34
CA VAL A 236 17.75 8.22 -3.38
C VAL A 236 18.37 7.73 -4.69
N THR A 237 19.43 8.40 -5.16
CA THR A 237 20.01 8.09 -6.48
C THR A 237 20.85 6.80 -6.50
N SER A 238 21.33 6.35 -5.35
CA SER A 238 22.06 5.09 -5.22
C SER A 238 21.16 3.87 -5.38
N VAL A 239 19.92 3.90 -4.86
CA VAL A 239 18.97 2.79 -5.00
C VAL A 239 18.60 2.53 -6.47
N PHE A 240 18.67 3.55 -7.32
CA PHE A 240 18.35 3.44 -8.74
C PHE A 240 19.58 3.45 -9.66
N ASP A 241 20.81 3.26 -9.15
CA ASP A 241 22.07 3.33 -9.95
C ASP A 241 22.11 4.52 -10.96
N PHE A 242 21.50 5.63 -10.55
CA PHE A 242 21.31 6.81 -11.41
C PHE A 242 22.62 7.61 -11.54
N GLY A 243 23.61 7.30 -10.70
CA GLY A 243 24.81 8.09 -10.48
C GLY A 243 24.66 9.01 -9.26
N GLU A 244 25.79 9.43 -8.69
CA GLU A 244 25.81 10.20 -7.45
C GLU A 244 25.30 11.63 -7.65
N ILE A 245 24.34 12.04 -6.82
CA ILE A 245 23.90 13.43 -6.65
C ILE A 245 23.89 13.75 -5.16
N SER A 246 24.68 14.73 -4.71
CA SER A 246 24.75 15.11 -3.30
C SER A 246 23.86 16.32 -3.00
N GLY A 247 23.09 16.26 -1.92
CA GLY A 247 22.22 17.35 -1.48
C GLY A 247 20.98 16.81 -0.77
N LYS A 248 20.08 17.71 -0.38
CA LYS A 248 18.76 17.34 0.16
C LYS A 248 17.66 17.66 -0.84
N LEU A 249 16.71 16.75 -0.99
CA LEU A 249 15.54 16.84 -1.85
C LEU A 249 14.29 17.03 -0.99
N GLN A 250 13.42 17.91 -1.48
CA GLN A 250 12.09 18.14 -0.95
C GLN A 250 11.09 18.24 -2.10
N GLY A 251 9.81 18.14 -1.79
CA GLY A 251 8.79 18.27 -2.81
C GLY A 251 7.44 17.75 -2.37
N GLU A 252 6.58 17.55 -3.35
CA GLU A 252 5.21 17.10 -3.15
C GLU A 252 4.72 16.29 -4.35
N ILE A 253 3.77 15.39 -4.08
CA ILE A 253 2.90 14.75 -5.06
C ILE A 253 1.47 15.01 -4.59
N ASN A 254 0.70 15.74 -5.39
CA ASN A 254 -0.70 16.04 -5.16
C ASN A 254 -1.57 15.26 -6.15
N ASN A 255 -2.85 15.05 -5.79
CA ASN A 255 -3.84 14.41 -6.65
C ASN A 255 -3.41 13.05 -7.22
N LEU A 256 -2.63 12.27 -6.45
CA LEU A 256 -2.18 10.95 -6.91
C LEU A 256 -3.39 10.03 -7.03
N ARG A 257 -3.58 9.47 -8.23
CA ARG A 257 -4.55 8.42 -8.50
C ARG A 257 -3.83 7.20 -9.06
N ILE A 258 -4.04 6.06 -8.41
CA ILE A 258 -3.53 4.76 -8.83
C ILE A 258 -4.72 3.88 -9.22
N LEU A 259 -4.63 3.26 -10.39
CA LEU A 259 -5.59 2.28 -10.88
C LEU A 259 -4.83 1.02 -11.28
N ASP A 260 -5.28 -0.15 -10.83
CA ASP A 260 -4.63 -1.44 -11.10
C ASP A 260 -3.12 -1.43 -10.79
N GLY A 261 -2.75 -0.78 -9.67
CA GLY A 261 -1.36 -0.65 -9.22
C GLY A 261 -0.50 0.34 -10.02
N LYS A 262 -1.05 1.06 -11.01
CA LYS A 262 -0.32 2.05 -11.83
C LYS A 262 -0.80 3.47 -11.59
N PRO A 263 0.10 4.47 -11.51
CA PRO A 263 -0.31 5.88 -11.43
C PRO A 263 -0.94 6.30 -12.76
N VAL A 264 -2.11 6.94 -12.70
CA VAL A 264 -2.86 7.45 -13.87
C VAL A 264 -3.06 8.96 -13.85
N ALA A 265 -2.91 9.59 -12.68
CA ALA A 265 -2.91 11.04 -12.52
C ALA A 265 -2.10 11.44 -11.29
N PHE A 266 -1.40 12.57 -11.36
CA PHE A 266 -0.79 13.26 -10.22
C PHE A 266 -0.20 14.61 -10.65
N ASP A 267 0.11 15.44 -9.67
CA ASP A 267 0.90 16.66 -9.78
C ASP A 267 2.15 16.52 -8.90
N ALA A 268 3.31 16.24 -9.49
CA ALA A 268 4.57 16.08 -8.77
C ALA A 268 5.50 17.28 -8.98
N ALA A 269 6.12 17.75 -7.91
CA ALA A 269 7.17 18.77 -7.95
C ALA A 269 8.26 18.41 -6.94
N LEU A 270 9.46 18.11 -7.43
CA LEU A 270 10.63 17.75 -6.65
C LEU A 270 11.73 18.78 -6.89
N ARG A 271 12.41 19.21 -5.83
CA ARG A 271 13.50 20.19 -5.89
C ARG A 271 14.50 20.01 -4.77
N THR A 272 15.73 20.45 -5.00
CA THR A 272 16.71 20.54 -3.92
C THR A 272 16.29 21.59 -2.90
N ASP A 273 16.46 21.30 -1.61
CA ASP A 273 16.20 22.23 -0.53
C ASP A 273 17.10 23.48 -0.65
N PRO A 274 16.56 24.71 -0.76
CA PRO A 274 17.37 25.93 -0.79
C PRO A 274 18.11 26.22 0.54
N GLY A 275 17.65 25.66 1.67
CA GLY A 275 18.26 25.83 2.99
C GLY A 275 19.57 25.05 3.16
N TYR A 276 19.72 23.91 2.48
CA TYR A 276 20.87 23.02 2.60
C TYR A 276 22.22 23.70 2.31
N ARG A 277 23.12 23.71 3.29
CA ARG A 277 24.45 24.37 3.20
C ARG A 277 25.62 23.43 2.88
N GLY A 278 25.37 22.13 2.72
CA GLY A 278 26.41 21.16 2.37
C GLY A 278 26.80 21.23 0.89
N LYS A 279 27.71 20.32 0.49
CA LYS A 279 28.18 20.24 -0.89
C LYS A 279 27.07 19.76 -1.82
N ARG A 280 26.88 20.49 -2.93
CA ARG A 280 25.94 20.15 -4.00
C ARG A 280 26.72 19.76 -5.24
N GLN A 281 26.84 18.46 -5.48
CA GLN A 281 27.61 17.88 -6.58
C GLN A 281 26.79 16.86 -7.34
N ILE A 282 26.97 16.82 -8.65
CA ILE A 282 26.35 15.86 -9.55
C ILE A 282 27.43 15.15 -10.36
N SER A 283 27.40 13.83 -10.39
CA SER A 283 28.33 13.02 -11.18
C SER A 283 28.03 13.13 -12.68
N GLN A 284 29.05 12.89 -13.51
CA GLN A 284 28.86 12.78 -14.96
C GLN A 284 27.78 11.74 -15.34
N ARG A 285 27.76 10.60 -14.65
CA ARG A 285 26.77 9.54 -14.88
C ARG A 285 25.35 10.07 -14.66
N ALA A 286 25.11 10.76 -13.54
CA ALA A 286 23.82 11.36 -13.23
C ALA A 286 23.40 12.42 -14.26
N VAL A 287 24.33 13.23 -14.74
CA VAL A 287 24.08 14.18 -15.83
C VAL A 287 23.64 13.48 -17.12
N ASN A 288 24.34 12.41 -17.50
CA ASN A 288 24.02 11.64 -18.71
C ASN A 288 22.64 10.99 -18.60
N ASN A 289 22.33 10.40 -17.46
CA ASN A 289 21.03 9.77 -17.17
C ASN A 289 19.90 10.79 -17.13
N LEU A 290 20.13 12.00 -16.59
CA LEU A 290 19.14 13.07 -16.61
C LEU A 290 18.84 13.54 -18.04
N SER A 291 19.86 13.59 -18.89
CA SER A 291 19.74 14.02 -20.28
C SER A 291 18.99 12.97 -21.13
N SER A 292 19.24 11.67 -20.91
CA SER A 292 18.56 10.60 -21.63
C SER A 292 17.06 10.53 -21.32
N VAL A 293 16.66 10.77 -20.07
CA VAL A 293 15.25 10.83 -19.65
C VAL A 293 14.52 12.02 -20.28
N GLY A 294 15.19 13.19 -20.37
CA GLY A 294 14.62 14.44 -20.90
C GLY A 294 14.37 14.48 -22.41
N GLY A 295 14.65 13.38 -23.14
CA GLY A 295 14.38 13.25 -24.59
C GLY A 295 15.31 14.05 -25.49
N SER A 296 16.22 14.84 -24.93
CA SER A 296 17.32 15.46 -25.65
C SER A 296 18.44 14.43 -25.74
N GLY A 297 18.48 13.68 -26.85
CA GLY A 297 19.62 12.81 -27.16
C GLY A 297 20.91 13.59 -26.92
N SER A 298 21.63 13.23 -25.85
CA SER A 298 22.85 13.89 -25.36
C SER A 298 22.93 15.37 -25.74
N GLY A 299 22.04 16.22 -25.19
CA GLY A 299 22.14 17.68 -25.37
C GLY A 299 23.60 18.09 -25.18
N ALA A 300 24.19 18.70 -26.22
CA ALA A 300 25.62 18.73 -26.51
C ALA A 300 26.50 19.22 -25.35
N LEU A 301 26.74 18.34 -24.38
CA LEU A 301 27.80 18.49 -23.40
C LEU A 301 29.10 18.20 -24.11
N SER A 302 30.00 19.19 -24.07
CA SER A 302 31.36 19.04 -24.57
C SER A 302 31.95 17.74 -24.01
N ARG A 303 32.12 16.73 -24.88
CA ARG A 303 32.81 15.45 -24.57
C ARG A 303 34.20 15.70 -23.95
N SER A 304 34.75 16.89 -24.16
CA SER A 304 36.03 17.36 -23.63
C SER A 304 35.96 17.75 -22.15
N VAL A 305 34.90 18.41 -21.68
CA VAL A 305 34.72 18.80 -20.25
C VAL A 305 34.46 17.58 -19.38
N LEU A 306 33.74 16.62 -19.94
CA LEU A 306 33.41 15.34 -19.33
C LEU A 306 34.65 14.43 -19.10
N ARG A 307 35.75 14.60 -19.84
CA ARG A 307 36.98 13.79 -19.63
C ARG A 307 37.89 14.27 -18.50
N VAL A 308 37.66 15.49 -18.00
CA VAL A 308 38.57 16.15 -17.03
C VAL A 308 37.97 16.18 -15.62
N PHE A 309 36.64 16.10 -15.49
CA PHE A 309 35.94 16.22 -14.21
C PHE A 309 34.86 15.14 -14.06
N ASP A 310 34.93 14.40 -12.95
CA ASP A 310 33.95 13.35 -12.62
C ASP A 310 32.71 13.90 -11.92
N ARG A 311 32.82 15.09 -11.30
CA ARG A 311 31.76 15.76 -10.53
C ARG A 311 31.66 17.23 -10.89
N PHE A 312 30.42 17.74 -10.92
CA PHE A 312 30.09 19.13 -11.21
C PHE A 312 29.32 19.75 -10.03
N SER A 313 29.64 20.97 -9.67
CA SER A 313 28.92 21.73 -8.66
C SER A 313 27.63 22.33 -9.24
N TYR A 314 26.55 22.32 -8.46
CA TYR A 314 25.25 22.88 -8.85
C TYR A 314 24.66 23.77 -7.76
N ASP A 315 23.81 24.72 -8.17
CA ASP A 315 23.04 25.58 -7.28
C ASP A 315 21.74 24.88 -6.87
N ALA A 316 20.90 24.51 -7.84
CA ALA A 316 19.62 23.87 -7.60
C ALA A 316 19.31 22.81 -8.66
N ILE A 317 18.51 21.83 -8.26
CA ILE A 317 17.87 20.85 -9.15
C ILE A 317 16.37 20.93 -8.93
N GLY A 318 15.58 20.88 -10.00
CA GLY A 318 14.12 20.84 -9.91
C GLY A 318 13.50 20.13 -11.10
N ILE A 319 12.53 19.27 -10.82
CA ILE A 319 11.77 18.52 -11.83
C ILE A 319 10.31 18.43 -11.39
N GLY A 320 9.40 18.63 -12.34
CA GLY A 320 7.98 18.44 -12.12
C GLY A 320 7.35 17.61 -13.24
N CYS A 321 6.27 16.94 -12.90
CA CYS A 321 5.47 16.15 -13.82
C CYS A 321 4.00 16.25 -13.40
N ARG A 322 3.16 16.75 -14.31
CA ARG A 322 1.70 16.63 -14.20
C ARG A 322 1.24 15.50 -15.12
N LEU A 323 0.85 14.37 -14.54
CA LEU A 323 0.33 13.23 -15.28
C LEU A 323 -1.18 13.38 -15.47
N ALA A 324 -1.64 13.37 -16.71
CA ALA A 324 -3.04 13.26 -17.07
C ALA A 324 -3.19 12.59 -18.44
N ASN A 325 -4.18 11.71 -18.59
CA ASN A 325 -4.48 11.03 -19.85
C ASN A 325 -3.26 10.33 -20.50
N GLY A 326 -2.42 9.69 -19.67
CA GLY A 326 -1.22 9.00 -20.13
C GLY A 326 -0.06 9.91 -20.54
N VAL A 327 -0.21 11.24 -20.46
CA VAL A 327 0.84 12.19 -20.80
C VAL A 327 1.33 12.91 -19.54
N CYS A 328 2.64 12.87 -19.34
CA CYS A 328 3.30 13.68 -18.33
C CYS A 328 3.73 15.02 -18.95
N ARG A 329 3.16 16.12 -18.44
CA ARG A 329 3.62 17.47 -18.74
C ARG A 329 4.77 17.82 -17.81
N MET A 330 5.98 17.90 -18.38
CA MET A 330 7.22 18.14 -17.66
C MET A 330 7.43 19.62 -17.33
N SER A 331 8.08 19.89 -16.20
CA SER A 331 8.57 21.20 -15.80
C SER A 331 9.88 21.09 -15.03
N GLY A 332 10.53 22.23 -14.76
CA GLY A 332 11.77 22.31 -13.97
C GLY A 332 11.76 23.49 -13.02
N LEU A 333 12.95 23.98 -12.67
CA LEU A 333 13.16 25.16 -11.82
C LEU A 333 12.51 26.42 -12.40
N GLU A 334 12.60 26.60 -13.71
CA GLU A 334 12.05 27.73 -14.46
C GLU A 334 11.82 27.34 -15.92
N GLN A 335 10.87 28.02 -16.57
CA GLN A 335 10.66 27.91 -18.02
C GLN A 335 11.72 28.73 -18.75
N VAL A 336 12.20 28.22 -19.89
CA VAL A 336 13.14 28.90 -20.79
C VAL A 336 12.62 28.79 -22.23
N ASP A 337 13.12 29.61 -23.16
CA ASP A 337 12.54 29.77 -24.50
C ASP A 337 12.21 28.45 -25.23
N ASP A 338 13.07 27.44 -25.10
CA ASP A 338 12.94 26.14 -25.78
C ASP A 338 12.87 24.96 -24.78
N GLY A 339 12.30 25.17 -23.58
CA GLY A 339 12.19 24.10 -22.60
C GLY A 339 12.11 24.57 -21.15
N PHE A 340 12.73 23.82 -20.26
CA PHE A 340 12.78 24.13 -18.83
C PHE A 340 14.15 23.81 -18.25
N LEU A 341 14.56 24.58 -17.25
CA LEU A 341 15.83 24.37 -16.55
C LEU A 341 15.66 23.27 -15.50
N ILE A 342 16.42 22.20 -15.59
CA ILE A 342 16.39 21.10 -14.60
C ILE A 342 17.49 21.30 -13.55
N VAL A 343 18.71 21.58 -14.01
CA VAL A 343 19.89 21.79 -13.14
C VAL A 343 20.46 23.17 -13.41
N ARG A 344 20.55 23.98 -12.36
CA ARG A 344 21.25 25.27 -12.39
C ARG A 344 22.67 25.07 -11.87
N GLY A 345 23.69 25.42 -12.66
CA GLY A 345 25.10 25.25 -12.26
C GLY A 345 25.61 26.30 -11.29
N ALA A 346 26.53 25.93 -10.40
CA ALA A 346 27.21 26.85 -9.47
C ALA A 346 28.73 26.58 -9.42
N GLY A 347 29.54 27.64 -9.28
CA GLY A 347 30.99 27.51 -9.12
C GLY A 347 31.71 26.95 -10.36
N LEU A 348 32.86 26.31 -10.15
CA LEU A 348 33.64 25.61 -11.19
C LEU A 348 34.20 24.29 -10.61
N PRO A 349 34.13 23.17 -11.35
CA PRO A 349 33.40 22.99 -12.61
C PRO A 349 31.88 22.97 -12.35
N ARG A 350 31.09 23.66 -13.18
CA ARG A 350 29.62 23.69 -13.08
C ARG A 350 28.97 23.09 -14.30
N ILE A 351 27.75 22.60 -14.13
CA ILE A 351 26.93 22.10 -15.22
C ILE A 351 25.52 22.65 -15.15
N THR A 352 24.93 22.91 -16.31
CA THR A 352 23.54 23.38 -16.45
C THR A 352 22.84 22.44 -17.41
N VAL A 353 21.69 21.92 -17.01
CA VAL A 353 20.92 20.94 -17.79
C VAL A 353 19.54 21.49 -18.08
N LYS A 354 19.16 21.45 -19.36
CA LYS A 354 17.84 21.87 -19.85
C LYS A 354 17.08 20.66 -20.39
N GLY A 355 15.80 20.57 -20.06
CA GLY A 355 14.87 19.63 -20.69
C GLY A 355 14.10 20.32 -21.80
N HIS A 356 13.93 19.65 -22.94
CA HIS A 356 13.21 20.19 -24.10
C HIS A 356 11.84 19.53 -24.28
N ALA A 357 11.69 18.26 -23.88
CA ALA A 357 10.43 17.54 -24.00
C ALA A 357 9.44 17.97 -22.90
N GLN A 358 8.53 18.88 -23.23
CA GLN A 358 7.50 19.38 -22.30
C GLN A 358 6.32 18.41 -22.11
N GLN A 359 6.10 17.52 -23.07
CA GLN A 359 5.07 16.49 -23.01
C GLN A 359 5.68 15.16 -23.39
N VAL A 360 5.58 14.17 -22.51
CA VAL A 360 6.14 12.84 -22.70
C VAL A 360 5.06 11.83 -22.36
N ASP A 361 4.88 10.84 -23.22
CA ASP A 361 4.09 9.66 -22.90
C ASP A 361 4.62 9.00 -21.61
N TRP A 362 3.74 8.71 -20.67
CA TRP A 362 4.12 8.27 -19.33
C TRP A 362 4.83 6.92 -19.34
N ASP A 363 4.30 5.95 -20.11
CA ASP A 363 4.90 4.63 -20.21
C ASP A 363 6.30 4.71 -20.86
N THR A 364 6.44 5.58 -21.86
CA THR A 364 7.74 5.89 -22.46
C THR A 364 8.70 6.53 -21.45
N LEU A 365 8.24 7.46 -20.61
CA LEU A 365 9.06 8.09 -19.58
C LEU A 365 9.54 7.07 -18.55
N VAL A 366 8.63 6.20 -18.07
CA VAL A 366 8.95 5.13 -17.12
C VAL A 366 9.94 4.14 -17.74
N ALA A 367 9.74 3.73 -19.00
CA ALA A 367 10.67 2.85 -19.70
C ALA A 367 12.07 3.46 -19.85
N ARG A 368 12.16 4.78 -20.13
CA ARG A 368 13.44 5.49 -20.20
C ARG A 368 14.13 5.61 -18.85
N LEU A 369 13.37 5.89 -17.79
CA LEU A 369 13.88 5.92 -16.42
C LEU A 369 14.43 4.54 -16.06
N ALA A 370 13.64 3.48 -16.26
CA ALA A 370 14.06 2.10 -16.02
C ALA A 370 15.35 1.75 -16.79
N ALA A 371 15.46 2.14 -18.07
CA ALA A 371 16.66 1.91 -18.87
C ALA A 371 17.88 2.73 -18.40
N ALA A 372 17.69 3.91 -17.83
CA ALA A 372 18.76 4.76 -17.29
C ALA A 372 19.28 4.27 -15.92
N THR A 373 18.42 3.56 -15.17
CA THR A 373 18.70 3.05 -13.82
C THR A 373 19.11 1.58 -13.82
N ALA A 374 18.72 0.83 -14.85
CA ALA A 374 19.23 -0.51 -15.12
C ALA A 374 20.67 -0.39 -15.62
N GLY A 375 21.64 -0.26 -14.73
CA GLY A 375 23.04 -0.50 -15.07
C GLY A 375 23.11 -1.84 -15.81
N ALA A 376 23.45 -1.81 -17.11
CA ALA A 376 23.47 -2.92 -18.06
C ALA A 376 23.00 -4.27 -17.49
N THR A 377 21.70 -4.54 -17.46
CA THR A 377 21.19 -5.86 -17.06
C THR A 377 21.31 -6.81 -18.24
N PRO A 378 21.79 -8.05 -18.02
CA PRO A 378 22.07 -9.00 -19.09
C PRO A 378 20.79 -9.40 -19.79
N THR A 379 20.91 -9.61 -21.10
CA THR A 379 19.90 -10.26 -21.93
C THR A 379 19.49 -11.59 -21.31
N ILE A 380 18.22 -11.69 -20.95
CA ILE A 380 17.56 -12.98 -20.75
C ILE A 380 17.21 -13.46 -22.16
N GLU A 381 17.88 -14.51 -22.61
CA GLU A 381 17.40 -15.38 -23.70
C GLU A 381 16.17 -16.16 -23.26
#